data_AF-A0AAW2CFD3-F1
#
_entry.id   AF-A0AAW2CFD3-F1
#
_cell.length_a   1.000
_cell.length_b   1.000
_cell.length_c   1.000
_cell.angle_alpha   90.00
_cell.angle_beta   90.00
_cell.angle_gamma   90.00
#
_symmetry.space_group_name_H-M   'P 1'
#
loop_
_entity.id
_entity.type
_entity.pdbx_description
1 polymer ?
#
loop_
_entity_poly.entity_id
_entity_poly.type
_entity_poly.pdbx_seq_one_letter_code
_entity_poly.pdbx_strand_id
1 'polypeptide(L)'
;MKRFAVFVMVSFVLVLSLLTLSQGQQSVCSRQMVLEGTCDDINCGASFPSSAQPRNCSCQPASADLQSLCTCDVFTCGEDKPIEPTPLPLGG
;
A
#
# COMPACT_ATOMS: atom_id res chain seq x y z
N MET A 1 20.42 26.62 -39.55
CA MET A 1 19.09 26.02 -39.22
C MET A 1 19.17 24.54 -38.85
N LYS A 2 19.91 23.69 -39.59
CA LYS A 2 19.97 22.22 -39.35
C LYS A 2 20.47 21.81 -37.95
N ARG A 3 21.44 22.55 -37.38
CA ARG A 3 21.96 22.28 -36.02
C ARG A 3 20.97 22.65 -34.91
N PHE A 4 20.11 23.64 -35.16
CA PHE A 4 19.10 24.09 -34.19
C PHE A 4 18.00 23.03 -34.02
N ALA A 5 17.59 22.39 -35.12
CA ALA A 5 16.62 21.28 -35.09
C ALA A 5 17.11 20.09 -34.25
N VAL A 6 18.43 19.80 -34.29
CA VAL A 6 19.01 18.70 -33.50
C VAL A 6 18.95 19.00 -32.00
N PHE A 7 19.30 20.23 -31.59
CA PHE A 7 19.20 20.63 -30.17
C PHE A 7 17.76 20.56 -29.65
N VAL A 8 16.79 20.99 -30.45
CA VAL A 8 15.36 20.91 -30.07
C VAL A 8 14.93 19.46 -29.88
N MET A 9 15.33 18.56 -30.78
CA MET A 9 15.00 17.14 -30.67
C MET A 9 15.63 16.48 -29.42
N VAL A 10 16.91 16.76 -29.15
CA VAL A 10 17.60 16.22 -27.97
C VAL A 10 16.93 16.73 -26.68
N SER A 11 16.65 18.02 -26.59
CA SER A 11 15.96 18.60 -25.44
C SER A 11 14.56 18.00 -25.24
N PHE A 12 13.81 17.78 -26.32
CA PHE A 12 12.47 17.20 -26.25
C PHE A 12 12.49 15.76 -25.73
N VAL A 13 13.43 14.94 -26.22
CA VAL A 13 13.62 13.56 -25.73
C VAL A 13 14.01 13.55 -24.25
N LEU A 14 14.84 14.49 -23.82
CA LEU A 14 15.27 14.59 -22.42
C LEU A 14 14.10 14.94 -21.49
N VAL A 15 13.24 15.88 -21.89
CA VAL A 15 12.03 16.24 -21.15
C VAL A 15 11.03 15.07 -21.09
N LEU A 16 10.81 14.33 -22.18
CA LEU A 16 9.95 13.15 -22.19
C LEU A 16 10.47 12.04 -21.27
N SER A 17 11.80 11.88 -21.20
CA SER A 17 12.45 10.91 -20.30
C SER A 17 12.24 11.28 -18.83
N LEU A 18 12.28 12.57 -18.50
CA LEU A 18 11.99 13.05 -17.14
C LEU A 18 10.51 12.88 -16.77
N LEU A 19 9.60 13.11 -17.71
CA LEU A 19 8.14 12.92 -17.52
C LEU A 19 7.73 11.44 -17.36
N THR A 20 8.51 10.52 -17.93
CA THR A 20 8.28 9.07 -17.75
C THR A 20 8.85 8.58 -16.43
N LEU A 21 9.98 9.15 -15.98
CA LEU A 21 10.55 8.85 -14.66
C LEU A 21 9.61 9.24 -13.51
N SER A 22 8.88 10.36 -13.65
CA SER A 22 7.93 10.81 -12.62
C SER A 22 6.68 9.93 -12.48
N GLN A 23 6.36 9.09 -13.45
CA GLN A 23 5.16 8.24 -13.44
C GLN A 23 5.42 6.79 -13.00
N GLY A 24 6.68 6.45 -12.71
CA GLY A 24 7.14 5.06 -12.69
C GLY A 24 7.14 4.30 -11.35
N GLN A 25 6.78 4.91 -10.22
CA GLN A 25 6.77 4.20 -8.94
C GLN A 25 5.35 4.12 -8.38
N GLN A 26 4.61 3.10 -8.81
CA GLN A 26 3.53 2.58 -7.96
C GLN A 26 4.21 2.01 -6.71
N SER A 27 4.27 2.81 -5.65
CA SER A 27 4.83 2.38 -4.37
C SER A 27 3.90 1.33 -3.77
N VAL A 28 4.37 0.09 -3.73
CA VAL A 28 3.73 -0.98 -2.96
C VAL A 28 4.07 -0.71 -1.49
N CYS A 29 3.06 -0.63 -0.62
CA CYS A 29 3.29 -0.53 0.82
C CYS A 29 2.65 -1.69 1.56
N SER A 30 3.32 -2.17 2.58
CA SER A 30 2.77 -3.18 3.47
C SER A 30 1.92 -2.50 4.55
N ARG A 31 0.65 -2.88 4.63
CA ARG A 31 -0.28 -2.51 5.70
C ARG A 31 -0.43 -3.67 6.66
N GLN A 32 -0.57 -3.34 7.94
CA GLN A 32 -0.81 -4.31 9.00
C GLN A 32 -2.13 -4.02 9.70
N MET A 33 -2.86 -5.07 10.07
CA MET A 33 -4.03 -4.96 10.94
C MET A 33 -4.10 -6.16 11.90
N VAL A 34 -4.64 -5.93 13.08
CA VAL A 34 -4.87 -6.97 14.08
C VAL A 34 -6.33 -7.40 14.00
N LEU A 35 -6.57 -8.69 13.87
CA LEU A 35 -7.90 -9.30 13.87
C LEU A 35 -8.05 -10.26 15.04
N GLU A 36 -9.27 -10.36 15.55
CA GLU A 36 -9.64 -11.40 16.52
C GLU A 36 -9.87 -12.73 15.81
N GLY A 37 -9.19 -13.76 16.31
CA GLY A 37 -9.17 -15.12 15.78
C GLY A 37 -7.76 -15.62 15.44
N THR A 38 -7.69 -16.86 14.96
CA THR A 38 -6.43 -17.49 14.54
C THR A 38 -6.18 -17.31 13.04
N CYS A 39 -4.93 -17.50 12.60
CA CYS A 39 -4.60 -17.45 11.17
C CYS A 39 -5.26 -18.55 10.34
N ASP A 40 -5.76 -19.62 10.97
CA ASP A 40 -6.52 -20.68 10.30
C ASP A 40 -7.98 -20.25 10.02
N ASP A 41 -8.54 -19.38 10.86
CA ASP A 41 -9.92 -18.89 10.74
C ASP A 41 -10.02 -17.57 9.94
N ILE A 42 -8.93 -16.79 9.88
CA ILE A 42 -8.95 -15.43 9.34
C ILE A 42 -8.44 -15.38 7.91
N ASN A 43 -9.29 -14.84 7.01
CA ASN A 43 -8.87 -14.50 5.67
C ASN A 43 -8.40 -13.03 5.59
N CYS A 44 -7.10 -12.81 5.86
CA CYS A 44 -6.49 -11.47 5.86
C CYS A 44 -6.85 -10.64 4.61
N GLY A 45 -6.86 -11.26 3.42
CA GLY A 45 -7.15 -10.55 2.17
C GLY A 45 -8.59 -10.06 2.03
N ALA A 46 -9.55 -10.71 2.70
CA ALA A 46 -10.95 -10.30 2.70
C ALA A 46 -11.23 -9.17 3.71
N SER A 47 -10.36 -9.01 4.71
CA SER A 47 -10.51 -8.00 5.75
C SER A 47 -10.01 -6.62 5.32
N PHE A 48 -9.16 -6.54 4.29
CA PHE A 48 -8.71 -5.28 3.72
C PHE A 48 -9.81 -4.64 2.85
N PRO A 49 -9.95 -3.30 2.87
CA PRO A 49 -10.92 -2.61 2.03
C PRO A 49 -10.64 -2.90 0.56
N SER A 50 -11.69 -3.20 -0.21
CA SER A 50 -11.60 -3.57 -1.64
C SER A 50 -10.90 -2.53 -2.50
N SER A 51 -10.87 -1.27 -2.05
CA SER A 51 -10.16 -0.16 -2.68
C SER A 51 -8.63 -0.30 -2.64
N ALA A 52 -8.08 -1.05 -1.69
CA ALA A 52 -6.63 -1.16 -1.49
C ALA A 52 -5.97 -2.27 -2.34
N GLN A 53 -6.76 -3.15 -2.97
CA GLN A 53 -6.29 -4.33 -3.71
C GLN A 53 -5.13 -5.06 -3.00
N PRO A 54 -5.40 -5.68 -1.83
CA PRO A 54 -4.37 -6.37 -1.06
C PRO A 54 -3.75 -7.51 -1.88
N ARG A 55 -2.42 -7.58 -1.88
CA ARG A 55 -1.64 -8.69 -2.42
C ARG A 55 -0.65 -9.16 -1.37
N ASN A 56 -0.10 -10.36 -1.58
CA ASN A 56 0.98 -10.90 -0.74
C ASN A 56 0.67 -10.84 0.77
N CYS A 57 -0.51 -11.32 1.14
CA CYS A 57 -0.96 -11.32 2.53
C CYS A 57 -0.28 -12.43 3.34
N SER A 58 0.26 -12.06 4.49
CA SER A 58 0.82 -12.96 5.49
C SER A 58 0.07 -12.81 6.80
N CYS A 59 -0.20 -13.92 7.47
CA CYS A 59 -0.81 -13.95 8.79
C CYS A 59 0.22 -14.41 9.82
N GLN A 60 0.32 -13.70 10.93
CA GLN A 60 1.15 -14.08 12.08
C GLN A 60 0.28 -14.16 13.34
N PRO A 61 0.47 -15.16 14.22
CA PRO A 61 -0.18 -15.16 15.52
C PRO A 61 0.29 -13.94 16.33
N ALA A 62 -0.64 -13.19 16.91
CA ALA A 62 -0.32 -12.10 17.81
C ALA A 62 -0.11 -12.63 19.24
N SER A 63 0.53 -11.82 20.09
CA SER A 63 0.94 -12.22 21.45
C SER A 63 -0.23 -12.57 22.39
N ALA A 64 -1.46 -12.24 22.01
CA ALA A 64 -2.66 -12.60 22.76
C ALA A 64 -3.28 -13.86 22.15
N ASP A 65 -3.61 -14.83 23.01
CA ASP A 65 -4.43 -15.98 22.63
C ASP A 65 -5.73 -15.45 22.00
N LEU A 66 -5.97 -15.75 20.72
CA LEU A 66 -7.10 -15.26 19.88
C LEU A 66 -6.90 -13.93 19.14
N GLN A 67 -5.67 -13.47 18.93
CA GLN A 67 -5.41 -12.38 17.99
C GLN A 67 -4.41 -12.81 16.91
N SER A 68 -4.59 -12.30 15.70
CA SER A 68 -3.64 -12.47 14.60
C SER A 68 -3.32 -11.13 13.94
N LEU A 69 -2.08 -11.02 13.50
CA LEU A 69 -1.56 -9.89 12.75
C LEU A 69 -1.55 -10.24 11.26
N CYS A 70 -2.39 -9.56 10.50
CA CYS A 70 -2.45 -9.66 9.05
C CYS A 70 -1.60 -8.56 8.42
N THR A 71 -0.63 -8.93 7.60
CA THR A 71 0.22 -8.01 6.83
C THR A 71 -0.03 -8.22 5.34
N CYS A 72 -0.45 -7.20 4.59
CA CYS A 72 -0.65 -7.28 3.14
C CYS A 72 -0.04 -6.09 2.42
N ASP A 73 0.42 -6.31 1.19
CA ASP A 73 0.93 -5.29 0.28
C ASP A 73 -0.22 -4.62 -0.49
N VAL A 74 -0.26 -3.30 -0.53
CA VAL A 74 -1.31 -2.50 -1.18
C VAL A 74 -0.70 -1.47 -2.13
N PHE A 75 -1.39 -1.17 -3.24
CA PHE A 75 -0.92 -0.27 -4.29
C PHE A 75 -1.28 1.21 -4.07
N THR A 76 -2.05 1.50 -3.01
CA THR A 76 -2.50 2.84 -2.65
C THR A 76 -2.19 3.12 -1.20
N CYS A 77 -0.96 3.54 -0.93
CA CYS A 77 -0.57 4.11 0.35
C CYS A 77 -1.00 5.58 0.38
N GLY A 78 -2.32 5.82 0.35
CA GLY A 78 -2.82 7.11 0.83
C GLY A 78 -2.41 7.23 2.30
N GLU A 79 -1.94 8.40 2.72
CA GLU A 79 -1.58 8.74 4.10
C GLU A 79 -2.64 8.22 5.09
N ASP A 80 -2.41 7.02 5.63
CA ASP A 80 -3.23 6.52 6.72
C ASP A 80 -2.61 7.05 7.99
N LYS A 81 -3.24 8.10 8.50
CA LYS A 81 -3.20 8.40 9.92
C LYS A 81 -3.37 7.06 10.66
N PRO A 82 -2.50 6.70 11.62
CA PRO A 82 -2.69 5.49 12.41
C PRO A 82 -4.12 5.50 12.96
N ILE A 83 -4.88 4.46 12.62
CA ILE A 83 -6.23 4.25 13.17
C ILE A 83 -6.01 3.98 14.65
N GLU A 84 -6.21 5.01 15.46
CA GLU A 84 -6.24 4.92 16.91
C GLU A 84 -7.31 3.86 17.27
N PRO A 85 -6.95 2.81 18.04
CA PRO A 85 -7.92 1.81 18.44
C PRO A 85 -9.05 2.50 19.19
N THR A 86 -10.24 2.49 18.60
CA THR A 86 -11.44 3.04 19.23
C THR A 86 -11.66 2.28 20.54
N PRO A 87 -11.67 2.94 21.71
CA PRO A 87 -12.01 2.27 22.95
C PRO A 87 -13.45 1.76 22.83
N LEU A 88 -13.67 0.46 23.05
CA LEU A 88 -15.01 -0.09 23.20
C LEU A 88 -15.77 0.72 24.27
N PRO A 89 -17.05 1.07 24.06
CA PRO A 89 -17.83 1.69 25.11
C PRO A 89 -17.94 0.71 26.29
N LEU A 90 -17.35 1.09 27.43
CA LEU A 90 -17.67 0.46 28.71
C LEU A 90 -19.15 0.73 29.02
N GLY A 91 -20.01 -0.19 28.61
CA GLY A 91 -21.36 -0.33 29.13
C GLY A 91 -21.34 -1.32 30.28
N GLY A 92 -21.60 -0.82 31.50
CA GLY A 92 -21.71 -1.62 32.73
C GLY A 92 -21.53 -0.75 33.97
#